data_AF-D2Z4U5-F1
#
_entry.id   AF-D2Z4U5-F1
#
_cell.length_a   1.000
_cell.length_b   1.000
_cell.length_c   1.000
_cell.angle_alpha   90.00
_cell.angle_beta   90.00
_cell.angle_gamma   90.00
#
_symmetry.space_group_name_H-M   'P 1'
#
loop_
_entity.id
_entity.type
_entity.pdbx_description
1 polymer ?
#
loop_
_entity_poly.entity_id
_entity_poly.type
_entity_poly.pdbx_seq_one_letter_code
_entity_poly.pdbx_strand_id
1 'polypeptide(L)'
;MPCVATAEGGVLSGISFSTINGTVVAEEVDPLRVAEDGGIVDGDRIISVDGQDVSLAEDLDSYVEERLADGRSIILEVEGSGNRRLAWVRLPKISKADARFLDVYMQIRGHWNDMLSVWDSACSLYYDVRSGAEDKALFRSSVLKETGELQRLRTVLIETKVPSLPGPFWAELSRAKEFMEWTAFAMDEAIQNMASEVENRNSVRRRMDSVKWGRSAAERHLSLAFRESGMVMERSFL
;
A
#
# COMPACT_ATOMS: atom_id res chain seq x y z
N MET A 1 -5.13 -4.33 -24.52
CA MET A 1 -4.39 -3.32 -23.75
C MET A 1 -4.65 -3.62 -22.29
N PRO A 2 -3.68 -4.12 -21.51
CA PRO A 2 -3.89 -4.33 -20.10
C PRO A 2 -3.72 -3.01 -19.34
N CYS A 3 -4.66 -2.77 -18.43
CA CYS A 3 -4.69 -1.66 -17.49
C CYS A 3 -3.51 -1.81 -16.53
N VAL A 4 -2.58 -0.85 -16.56
CA VAL A 4 -1.45 -0.80 -15.62
C VAL A 4 -1.98 -0.19 -14.32
N ALA A 5 -2.07 -1.01 -13.28
CA ALA A 5 -2.26 -0.54 -11.92
C ALA A 5 -0.91 0.01 -11.43
N THR A 6 -0.78 1.33 -11.38
CA THR A 6 0.35 2.00 -10.76
C THR A 6 0.16 1.94 -9.24
N ALA A 7 0.99 1.14 -8.57
CA ALA A 7 1.21 1.27 -7.14
C ALA A 7 2.10 2.51 -6.95
N GLU A 8 1.47 3.67 -6.77
CA GLU A 8 2.17 4.89 -6.36
C GLU A 8 2.44 4.79 -4.85
N GLY A 9 3.55 4.18 -4.49
CA GLY A 9 4.14 4.19 -3.15
C GLY A 9 5.61 4.58 -3.28
N GLY A 10 6.14 5.34 -2.31
CA GLY A 10 7.57 5.66 -2.30
C GLY A 10 7.91 6.98 -1.63
N VAL A 11 7.79 7.06 -0.30
CA VAL A 11 8.40 8.15 0.48
C VAL A 11 9.92 7.94 0.61
N LEU A 12 10.62 7.78 -0.51
CA LEU A 12 12.01 8.20 -0.67
C LEU A 12 11.96 9.38 -1.63
N SER A 13 12.32 10.58 -1.18
CA SER A 13 12.30 11.73 -2.08
C SER A 13 13.24 11.47 -3.25
N GLY A 14 12.68 11.20 -4.44
CA GLY A 14 13.43 11.01 -5.68
C GLY A 14 13.84 9.57 -6.02
N ILE A 15 13.22 8.51 -5.50
CA ILE A 15 13.36 7.15 -6.08
C ILE A 15 11.99 6.46 -6.12
N SER A 16 11.56 6.00 -7.29
CA SER A 16 10.45 5.05 -7.41
C SER A 16 10.95 3.61 -7.49
N PHE A 17 10.22 2.69 -6.86
CA PHE A 17 10.52 1.26 -6.90
C PHE A 17 9.38 0.46 -7.49
N SER A 18 9.71 -0.60 -8.23
CA SER A 18 8.74 -1.58 -8.71
C SER A 18 9.16 -2.99 -8.31
N THR A 19 8.22 -3.93 -8.31
CA THR A 19 8.51 -5.34 -8.07
C THR A 19 8.41 -6.12 -9.38
N ILE A 20 9.53 -6.65 -9.86
CA ILE A 20 9.61 -7.46 -11.08
C ILE A 20 10.08 -8.86 -10.69
N ASN A 21 9.21 -9.87 -10.85
CA ASN A 21 9.48 -11.27 -10.51
C ASN A 21 10.00 -11.47 -9.07
N GLY A 22 9.43 -10.74 -8.10
CA GLY A 22 9.82 -10.81 -6.69
C GLY A 22 11.16 -10.15 -6.37
N THR A 23 11.66 -9.29 -7.27
CA THR A 23 12.81 -8.42 -7.01
C THR A 23 12.35 -6.97 -7.05
N VAL A 24 12.77 -6.18 -6.06
CA VAL A 24 12.57 -4.73 -6.07
C VAL A 24 13.59 -4.07 -7.01
N VAL A 25 13.14 -3.19 -7.88
CA VAL A 25 13.95 -2.49 -8.89
C VAL A 25 13.71 -0.99 -8.77
N ALA A 26 14.78 -0.18 -8.79
CA ALA A 26 14.68 1.27 -8.88
C ALA A 26 14.30 1.67 -10.33
N GLU A 27 13.21 2.40 -10.53
CA GLU A 27 12.71 2.77 -11.87
C GLU A 27 12.91 4.25 -12.22
N GLU A 28 12.75 5.14 -11.26
CA GLU A 28 12.87 6.59 -11.49
C GLU A 28 13.68 7.20 -10.35
N VAL A 29 15.00 7.22 -10.54
CA VAL A 29 15.94 7.88 -9.65
C VAL A 29 16.08 9.34 -10.09
N ASP A 30 15.56 10.28 -9.29
CA ASP A 30 15.70 11.71 -9.52
C ASP A 30 17.19 12.10 -9.41
N PRO A 31 17.82 12.55 -10.51
CA PRO A 31 19.24 12.88 -10.55
C PRO A 31 19.59 14.15 -9.74
N LEU A 32 18.63 14.78 -9.05
CA LEU A 32 18.86 15.98 -8.24
C LEU A 32 18.78 15.76 -6.72
N ARG A 33 18.56 14.52 -6.21
CA ARG A 33 18.57 14.22 -4.76
C ARG A 33 19.03 12.80 -4.38
N VAL A 34 19.74 12.71 -3.25
CA VAL A 34 20.10 11.59 -2.33
C VAL A 34 20.51 10.23 -2.93
N ALA A 35 19.84 9.74 -3.96
CA ALA A 35 20.13 8.50 -4.67
C ALA A 35 21.43 8.57 -5.46
N GLU A 36 21.71 9.70 -6.13
CA GLU A 36 22.98 9.93 -6.83
C GLU A 36 24.16 10.02 -5.84
N ASP A 37 23.96 10.69 -4.69
CA ASP A 37 24.94 10.75 -3.59
C ASP A 37 25.19 9.37 -2.94
N GLY A 38 24.20 8.48 -2.98
CA GLY A 38 24.27 7.09 -2.49
C GLY A 38 24.74 6.08 -3.55
N GLY A 39 24.87 6.49 -4.82
CA GLY A 39 25.30 5.63 -5.93
C GLY A 39 24.24 4.67 -6.47
N ILE A 40 22.94 4.94 -6.27
CA ILE A 40 21.82 4.17 -6.84
C ILE A 40 21.48 4.74 -8.21
N VAL A 41 21.23 3.87 -9.18
CA VAL A 41 20.84 4.24 -10.55
C VAL A 41 19.60 3.47 -11.00
N ASP A 42 18.90 3.99 -12.01
CA ASP A 42 17.78 3.30 -12.65
C ASP A 42 18.17 1.89 -13.08
N GLY A 43 17.31 0.93 -12.78
CA GLY A 43 17.50 -0.49 -13.05
C GLY A 43 18.30 -1.25 -11.98
N ASP A 44 18.79 -0.58 -10.93
CA ASP A 44 19.40 -1.27 -9.79
C ASP A 44 18.37 -2.15 -9.08
N ARG A 45 18.78 -3.39 -8.75
CA ARG A 45 17.97 -4.32 -7.98
C ARG A 45 18.25 -4.12 -6.49
N ILE A 46 17.23 -3.86 -5.69
CA ILE A 46 17.37 -3.75 -4.23
C ILE A 46 17.28 -5.15 -3.65
N ILE A 47 18.31 -5.54 -2.90
CA ILE A 47 18.46 -6.86 -2.28
C ILE A 47 18.05 -6.80 -0.81
N SER A 48 18.53 -5.79 -0.09
CA SER A 48 18.27 -5.63 1.34
C SER A 48 18.30 -4.17 1.80
N VAL A 49 17.67 -3.89 2.94
CA VAL A 49 17.71 -2.59 3.66
C VAL A 49 18.14 -2.80 5.11
N ASP A 50 19.21 -2.10 5.53
CA ASP A 50 19.87 -2.28 6.84
C ASP A 50 20.14 -3.77 7.19
N GLY A 51 20.40 -4.59 6.17
CA GLY A 51 20.64 -6.03 6.30
C GLY A 51 19.40 -6.92 6.39
N GLN A 52 18.20 -6.38 6.16
CA GLN A 52 16.96 -7.16 6.01
C GLN A 52 16.62 -7.34 4.53
N ASP A 53 16.40 -8.58 4.11
CA ASP A 53 16.03 -8.88 2.73
C ASP A 53 14.70 -8.23 2.33
N VAL A 54 14.66 -7.72 1.11
CA VAL A 54 13.47 -7.06 0.55
C VAL A 54 13.07 -7.78 -0.72
N SER A 55 11.81 -8.25 -0.77
CA SER A 55 11.25 -8.92 -1.95
C SER A 55 10.14 -8.12 -2.65
N LEU A 56 9.50 -7.20 -1.94
CA LEU A 56 8.42 -6.36 -2.44
C LEU A 56 8.75 -4.89 -2.21
N ALA A 57 8.40 -4.04 -3.17
CA ALA A 57 8.57 -2.59 -3.06
C ALA A 57 7.78 -2.03 -1.88
N GLU A 58 6.60 -2.59 -1.60
CA GLU A 58 5.74 -2.21 -0.47
C GLU A 58 6.43 -2.44 0.89
N ASP A 59 7.24 -3.49 1.02
CA ASP A 59 8.00 -3.78 2.24
C ASP A 59 9.11 -2.74 2.44
N LEU A 60 9.79 -2.36 1.35
CA LEU A 60 10.82 -1.33 1.37
C LEU A 60 10.24 0.05 1.71
N ASP A 61 9.12 0.40 1.11
CA ASP A 61 8.40 1.65 1.38
C ASP A 61 8.04 1.74 2.86
N SER A 62 7.38 0.70 3.38
CA SER A 62 6.99 0.63 4.80
C SER A 62 8.21 0.78 5.73
N TYR A 63 9.33 0.14 5.38
CA TYR A 63 10.57 0.24 6.17
C TYR A 63 11.16 1.66 6.19
N VAL A 64 11.26 2.28 5.01
CA VAL A 64 11.77 3.65 4.88
C VAL A 64 10.88 4.60 5.67
N GLU A 65 9.57 4.44 5.53
CA GLU A 65 8.57 5.28 6.16
C GLU A 65 8.70 5.29 7.69
N GLU A 66 8.91 4.13 8.31
CA GLU A 66 9.20 4.03 9.75
C GLU A 66 10.46 4.80 10.18
N ARG A 67 11.45 4.95 9.29
CA ARG A 67 12.75 5.57 9.61
C ARG A 67 12.86 7.06 9.28
N LEU A 68 11.92 7.60 8.50
CA LEU A 68 11.81 9.04 8.25
C LEU A 68 11.60 9.83 9.55
N ALA A 69 10.82 9.29 10.49
CA ALA A 69 10.54 9.90 11.79
C ALA A 69 11.81 10.14 12.63
N ASP A 70 12.79 9.25 12.50
CA ASP A 70 14.05 9.31 13.24
C ASP A 70 15.13 10.13 12.51
N GLY A 71 14.93 10.46 11.23
CA GLY A 71 15.91 11.16 10.38
C GLY A 71 17.24 10.40 10.25
N ARG A 72 17.22 9.08 10.43
CA ARG A 72 18.41 8.22 10.33
C ARG A 72 18.69 7.89 8.87
N SER A 73 19.96 7.68 8.55
CA SER A 73 20.34 7.12 7.25
C SER A 73 20.05 5.63 7.23
N ILE A 74 19.69 5.12 6.06
CA ILE A 74 19.54 3.69 5.79
C ILE A 74 20.63 3.23 4.83
N ILE A 75 20.97 1.94 4.91
CA ILE A 75 21.92 1.30 4.00
C ILE A 75 21.15 0.33 3.12
N LEU A 76 21.19 0.53 1.80
CA LEU A 76 20.61 -0.40 0.83
C LEU A 76 21.72 -1.27 0.23
N GLU A 77 21.52 -2.59 0.19
CA GLU A 77 22.32 -3.45 -0.68
C GLU A 77 21.66 -3.49 -2.04
N VAL A 78 22.38 -3.03 -3.06
CA VAL A 78 21.88 -2.96 -4.43
C VAL A 78 22.78 -3.77 -5.37
N GLU A 79 22.18 -4.39 -6.38
CA GLU A 79 22.85 -5.12 -7.45
C GLU A 79 22.64 -4.39 -8.77
N GLY A 80 23.71 -3.79 -9.29
CA GLY A 80 23.74 -3.06 -10.55
C GLY A 80 24.84 -3.61 -11.46
N SER A 81 24.54 -3.85 -12.74
CA SER A 81 25.49 -4.40 -13.72
C SER A 81 26.20 -5.70 -13.26
N GLY A 82 25.52 -6.52 -12.44
CA GLY A 82 26.04 -7.78 -11.92
C GLY A 82 26.99 -7.66 -10.72
N ASN A 83 27.16 -6.46 -10.15
CA ASN A 83 27.95 -6.24 -8.94
C ASN A 83 27.06 -5.74 -7.80
N ARG A 84 27.29 -6.28 -6.60
CA ARG A 84 26.63 -5.82 -5.38
C ARG A 84 27.40 -4.68 -4.74
N ARG A 85 26.69 -3.67 -4.26
CA ARG A 85 27.25 -2.50 -3.55
C ARG A 85 26.30 -2.04 -2.46
N LEU A 86 26.85 -1.33 -1.48
CA LEU A 86 26.07 -0.68 -0.43
C LEU A 86 25.86 0.80 -0.81
N ALA A 87 24.60 1.23 -0.83
CA ALA A 87 24.19 2.60 -1.04
C ALA A 87 23.71 3.22 0.27
N TRP A 88 24.28 4.36 0.63
CA TRP A 88 23.92 5.08 1.85
C TRP A 88 22.91 6.17 1.51
N VAL A 89 21.69 6.04 2.03
CA VAL A 89 20.60 6.96 1.75
C VAL A 89 20.32 7.80 2.99
N ARG A 90 20.51 9.11 2.88
CA ARG A 90 20.24 10.05 3.96
C ARG A 90 18.78 10.49 3.92
N LEU A 91 18.02 10.10 4.93
CA LEU A 91 16.63 10.55 5.08
C LEU A 91 16.57 12.01 5.56
N PRO A 92 15.63 12.82 5.06
CA PRO A 92 15.42 14.18 5.54
C PRO A 92 14.92 14.15 7.00
N LYS A 93 15.39 15.10 7.81
CA LYS A 93 14.89 15.27 9.17
C LYS A 93 13.55 16.00 9.12
N ILE A 94 12.46 15.29 9.39
CA ILE A 94 11.11 15.86 9.45
C ILE A 94 10.83 16.50 10.83
N SER A 95 9.84 17.40 10.93
CA SER A 95 9.49 18.00 12.21
C SER A 95 8.80 16.97 13.13
N LYS A 96 8.72 17.24 14.44
CA LYS A 96 7.94 16.37 15.36
C LYS A 96 6.46 16.31 15.01
N ALA A 97 5.92 17.33 14.33
CA ALA A 97 4.53 17.34 13.90
C ALA A 97 4.34 16.40 12.70
N ASP A 98 5.28 16.44 11.74
CA ASP A 98 5.27 15.59 10.55
C ASP A 98 5.52 14.13 10.93
N ALA A 99 6.45 13.86 11.86
CA ALA A 99 6.69 12.52 12.39
C ALA A 99 5.42 11.92 13.01
N ARG A 100 4.69 12.69 13.84
CA ARG A 100 3.41 12.23 14.41
C ARG A 100 2.36 11.98 13.34
N PHE A 101 2.33 12.79 12.28
CA PHE A 101 1.41 12.56 11.17
C PHE A 101 1.78 11.28 10.43
N LEU A 102 3.06 11.10 10.11
CA LEU A 102 3.58 9.93 9.44
C LEU A 102 3.25 8.65 10.22
N ASP A 103 3.51 8.63 11.53
CA ASP A 103 3.21 7.48 12.40
C ASP A 103 1.75 7.02 12.27
N VAL A 104 0.81 7.96 12.26
CA VAL A 104 -0.63 7.67 12.16
C VAL A 104 -1.02 7.32 10.72
N TYR A 105 -0.47 8.03 9.74
CA TYR A 105 -0.68 7.78 8.32
C TYR A 105 -0.26 6.36 7.95
N MET A 106 0.92 5.93 8.40
CA MET A 106 1.48 4.61 8.10
C MET A 106 0.70 3.48 8.74
N GLN A 107 0.26 3.64 10.00
CA GLN A 107 -0.64 2.66 10.63
C GLN A 107 -1.93 2.49 9.81
N ILE A 108 -2.57 3.61 9.43
CA ILE A 108 -3.81 3.57 8.64
C ILE A 108 -3.56 2.97 7.24
N ARG A 109 -2.47 3.35 6.57
CA ARG A 109 -2.09 2.83 5.25
C ARG A 109 -1.80 1.33 5.31
N GLY A 110 -1.06 0.86 6.30
CA GLY A 110 -0.76 -0.56 6.51
C GLY A 110 -2.03 -1.38 6.69
N HIS A 111 -2.93 -0.96 7.60
CA HIS A 111 -4.22 -1.64 7.79
C HIS A 111 -5.07 -1.64 6.52
N TRP A 112 -4.99 -0.57 5.74
CA TRP A 112 -5.69 -0.48 4.46
C TRP A 112 -5.14 -1.47 3.43
N ASN A 113 -3.82 -1.56 3.29
CA ASN A 113 -3.16 -2.51 2.39
C ASN A 113 -3.46 -3.96 2.78
N ASP A 114 -3.45 -4.29 4.07
CA ASP A 114 -3.81 -5.62 4.58
C ASP A 114 -5.25 -5.99 4.16
N MET A 115 -6.20 -5.07 4.29
CA MET A 115 -7.59 -5.32 3.88
C MET A 115 -7.73 -5.46 2.37
N LEU A 116 -6.99 -4.66 1.58
CA LEU A 116 -6.96 -4.79 0.13
C LEU A 116 -6.41 -6.16 -0.29
N SER A 117 -5.39 -6.66 0.38
CA SER A 117 -4.82 -7.98 0.14
C SER A 117 -5.84 -9.10 0.39
N VAL A 118 -6.54 -9.06 1.53
CA VAL A 118 -7.65 -9.99 1.84
C VAL A 118 -8.76 -9.93 0.79
N TRP A 119 -9.15 -8.72 0.39
CA TRP A 119 -10.17 -8.51 -0.64
C TRP A 119 -9.76 -9.07 -2.01
N ASP A 120 -8.52 -8.80 -2.43
CA ASP A 120 -8.00 -9.26 -3.73
C ASP A 120 -7.82 -10.80 -3.74
N SER A 121 -7.45 -11.41 -2.60
CA SER A 121 -7.48 -12.87 -2.39
C SER A 121 -8.90 -13.44 -2.57
N ALA A 122 -9.90 -12.87 -1.88
CA ALA A 122 -11.28 -13.32 -1.97
C ALA A 122 -11.85 -13.18 -3.39
N CYS A 123 -11.54 -12.09 -4.08
CA CYS A 123 -11.92 -11.88 -5.48
C CYS A 123 -11.30 -12.93 -6.40
N SER A 124 -10.01 -13.23 -6.22
CA SER A 124 -9.29 -14.23 -7.01
C SER A 124 -9.91 -15.61 -6.85
N LEU A 125 -10.15 -16.05 -5.60
CA LEU A 125 -10.84 -17.30 -5.29
C LEU A 125 -12.25 -17.36 -5.92
N TYR A 126 -13.01 -16.27 -5.88
CA TYR A 126 -14.32 -16.20 -6.52
C TYR A 126 -14.22 -16.42 -8.04
N TYR A 127 -13.22 -15.82 -8.71
CA TYR A 127 -13.02 -16.01 -10.14
C TYR A 127 -12.56 -17.43 -10.50
N ASP A 128 -11.76 -18.08 -9.67
CA ASP A 128 -11.30 -19.47 -9.87
C ASP A 128 -12.45 -20.47 -9.76
N VAL A 129 -13.31 -20.32 -8.75
CA VAL A 129 -14.51 -21.15 -8.60
C VAL A 129 -15.46 -20.95 -9.78
N ARG A 130 -15.56 -19.71 -10.25
CA ARG A 130 -16.42 -19.36 -11.38
C ARG A 130 -15.90 -19.94 -12.70
N SER A 131 -14.58 -19.99 -12.89
CA SER A 131 -13.96 -20.59 -14.07
C SER A 131 -13.97 -22.12 -14.04
N GLY A 132 -14.30 -22.71 -12.88
CA GLY A 132 -14.26 -24.15 -12.64
C GLY A 132 -12.87 -24.67 -12.29
N ALA A 133 -11.93 -23.78 -11.98
CA ALA A 133 -10.58 -24.14 -11.54
C ALA A 133 -10.52 -24.59 -10.07
N GLU A 134 -11.50 -24.18 -9.25
CA GLU A 134 -11.57 -24.47 -7.81
C GLU A 134 -12.91 -25.10 -7.40
N ASP A 135 -12.90 -25.88 -6.32
CA ASP A 135 -14.08 -26.57 -5.81
C ASP A 135 -14.98 -25.64 -4.96
N LYS A 136 -16.30 -25.69 -5.20
CA LYS A 136 -17.28 -24.84 -4.51
C LYS A 136 -17.34 -25.06 -2.99
N ALA A 137 -17.04 -26.27 -2.50
CA ALA A 137 -17.03 -26.57 -1.07
C ALA A 137 -15.77 -26.00 -0.39
N LEU A 138 -14.59 -26.12 -1.03
CA LEU A 138 -13.35 -25.51 -0.56
C LEU A 138 -13.45 -23.97 -0.52
N PHE A 139 -14.10 -23.40 -1.53
CA PHE A 139 -14.38 -21.95 -1.58
C PHE A 139 -15.11 -21.44 -0.35
N ARG A 140 -16.15 -22.12 0.12
CA ARG A 140 -16.93 -21.69 1.29
C ARG A 140 -16.09 -21.65 2.55
N SER A 141 -15.21 -22.63 2.77
CA SER A 141 -14.30 -22.62 3.93
C SER A 141 -13.26 -21.51 3.83
N SER A 142 -12.71 -21.24 2.64
CA SER A 142 -11.74 -20.17 2.43
C SER A 142 -12.39 -18.80 2.62
N VAL A 143 -13.59 -18.59 2.10
CA VAL A 143 -14.34 -17.34 2.29
C VAL A 143 -14.62 -17.06 3.77
N LEU A 144 -15.03 -18.05 4.56
CA LEU A 144 -15.25 -17.86 6.00
C LEU A 144 -13.97 -17.39 6.72
N LYS A 145 -12.81 -17.92 6.31
CA LYS A 145 -11.52 -17.50 6.85
C LYS A 145 -11.21 -16.04 6.46
N GLU A 146 -11.37 -15.68 5.19
CA GLU A 146 -11.14 -14.31 4.70
C GLU A 146 -12.09 -13.29 5.35
N THR A 147 -13.37 -13.65 5.55
CA THR A 147 -14.33 -12.83 6.28
C THR A 147 -13.88 -12.58 7.73
N GLY A 148 -13.41 -13.61 8.42
CA GLY A 148 -12.91 -13.47 9.80
C GLY A 148 -11.71 -12.52 9.88
N GLU A 149 -10.77 -12.63 8.94
CA GLU A 149 -9.60 -11.77 8.89
C GLU A 149 -9.96 -10.31 8.54
N LEU A 150 -10.86 -10.11 7.58
CA LEU A 150 -11.37 -8.78 7.24
C LEU A 150 -12.07 -8.10 8.42
N GLN A 151 -12.86 -8.86 9.20
CA GLN A 151 -13.51 -8.34 10.40
C GLN A 151 -12.51 -7.98 11.50
N ARG A 152 -11.44 -8.76 11.64
CA ARG A 152 -10.32 -8.44 12.55
C ARG A 152 -9.65 -7.13 12.14
N LEU A 153 -9.25 -7.00 10.86
CA LEU A 153 -8.60 -5.80 10.33
C LEU A 153 -9.50 -4.56 10.42
N ARG A 154 -10.80 -4.71 10.15
CA ARG A 154 -11.78 -3.63 10.31
C ARG A 154 -11.85 -3.14 11.75
N THR A 155 -11.83 -4.05 12.74
CA THR A 155 -11.79 -3.68 14.16
C THR A 155 -10.55 -2.85 14.49
N VAL A 156 -9.38 -3.30 14.03
CA VAL A 156 -8.11 -2.60 14.22
C VAL A 156 -8.13 -1.21 13.57
N LEU A 157 -8.66 -1.10 12.35
CA LEU A 157 -8.82 0.18 11.67
C LEU A 157 -9.72 1.13 12.49
N ILE A 158 -10.89 0.67 12.94
CA ILE A 158 -11.83 1.48 13.73
C ILE A 158 -11.15 2.00 15.01
N GLU A 159 -10.43 1.13 15.71
CA GLU A 159 -9.73 1.45 16.95
C GLU A 159 -8.55 2.42 16.75
N THR A 160 -7.94 2.43 15.55
CA THR A 160 -6.88 3.36 15.19
C THR A 160 -7.43 4.79 15.15
N LYS A 161 -7.04 5.64 16.11
CA LYS A 161 -7.56 7.01 16.20
C LYS A 161 -6.72 7.97 15.37
N VAL A 162 -7.38 8.67 14.44
CA VAL A 162 -6.81 9.89 13.86
C VAL A 162 -6.89 11.00 14.91
N PRO A 163 -5.77 11.63 15.30
CA PRO A 163 -5.78 12.77 16.21
C PRO A 163 -6.69 13.89 15.67
N SER A 164 -7.53 14.44 16.55
CA SER A 164 -8.35 15.62 16.24
C SER A 164 -7.50 16.90 16.28
N LEU A 165 -6.50 16.98 15.40
CA LEU A 165 -5.61 18.13 15.26
C LEU A 165 -6.05 19.01 14.09
N PRO A 166 -5.89 20.34 14.18
CA PRO A 166 -6.21 21.23 13.09
C PRO A 166 -5.22 21.05 11.93
N GLY A 167 -5.72 21.18 10.70
CA GLY A 167 -4.91 21.17 9.49
C GLY A 167 -5.57 20.38 8.35
N PRO A 168 -5.29 20.77 7.09
CA PRO A 168 -5.90 20.12 5.92
C PRO A 168 -5.54 18.63 5.83
N PHE A 169 -4.28 18.26 6.11
CA PHE A 169 -3.85 16.87 6.04
C PHE A 169 -4.49 15.94 7.08
N TRP A 170 -4.75 16.41 8.31
CA TRP A 170 -5.48 15.63 9.32
C TRP A 170 -6.96 15.44 8.94
N ALA A 171 -7.57 16.46 8.31
CA ALA A 171 -8.94 16.37 7.82
C ALA A 171 -9.06 15.37 6.67
N GLU A 172 -8.12 15.40 5.73
CA GLU A 172 -8.07 14.45 4.61
C GLU A 172 -7.78 13.02 5.08
N LEU A 173 -6.88 12.82 6.06
CA LEU A 173 -6.63 11.50 6.64
C LEU A 173 -7.87 10.95 7.37
N SER A 174 -8.62 11.81 8.06
CA SER A 174 -9.89 11.43 8.70
C SER A 174 -10.92 10.98 7.66
N ARG A 175 -11.07 11.73 6.56
CA ARG A 175 -11.96 11.35 5.45
C ARG A 175 -11.54 10.04 4.81
N ALA A 176 -10.25 9.84 4.58
CA ALA A 176 -9.72 8.59 4.06
C ALA A 176 -10.16 7.42 4.94
N LYS A 177 -9.97 7.54 6.27
CA LYS A 177 -10.38 6.53 7.22
C LYS A 177 -11.88 6.25 7.19
N GLU A 178 -12.73 7.28 7.11
CA GLU A 178 -14.19 7.09 6.98
C GLU A 178 -14.55 6.27 5.74
N PHE A 179 -13.92 6.55 4.59
CA PHE A 179 -14.12 5.76 3.37
C PHE A 179 -13.59 4.33 3.53
N MET A 180 -12.46 4.12 4.21
CA MET A 180 -11.93 2.78 4.47
C MET A 180 -12.87 1.97 5.35
N GLU A 181 -13.40 2.54 6.42
CA GLU A 181 -14.35 1.86 7.32
C GLU A 181 -15.64 1.45 6.58
N TRP A 182 -16.17 2.35 5.75
CA TRP A 182 -17.30 2.05 4.89
C TRP A 182 -16.96 0.97 3.87
N THR A 183 -15.78 1.04 3.26
CA THR A 183 -15.35 0.07 2.24
C THR A 183 -15.12 -1.30 2.83
N ALA A 184 -14.54 -1.40 4.03
CA ALA A 184 -14.37 -2.65 4.76
C ALA A 184 -15.71 -3.31 5.06
N PHE A 185 -16.74 -2.53 5.41
CA PHE A 185 -18.10 -3.06 5.54
C PHE A 185 -18.65 -3.57 4.20
N ALA A 186 -18.47 -2.82 3.11
CA ALA A 186 -18.91 -3.23 1.79
C ALA A 186 -18.18 -4.49 1.28
N MET A 187 -16.89 -4.65 1.61
CA MET A 187 -16.09 -5.84 1.32
C MET A 187 -16.66 -7.07 2.04
N ASP A 188 -16.97 -6.95 3.33
CA ASP A 188 -17.55 -8.06 4.12
C ASP A 188 -18.89 -8.51 3.51
N GLU A 189 -19.81 -7.58 3.23
CA GLU A 189 -21.08 -7.90 2.57
C GLU A 189 -20.88 -8.54 1.19
N ALA A 190 -19.90 -8.06 0.42
CA ALA A 190 -19.61 -8.59 -0.90
C ALA A 190 -19.07 -10.02 -0.84
N ILE A 191 -18.13 -10.29 0.08
CA ILE A 191 -17.55 -11.63 0.30
C ILE A 191 -18.63 -12.63 0.76
N GLN A 192 -19.50 -12.23 1.69
CA GLN A 192 -20.63 -13.07 2.12
C GLN A 192 -21.62 -13.33 0.97
N ASN A 193 -21.86 -12.35 0.10
CA ASN A 193 -22.69 -12.53 -1.08
C ASN A 193 -22.04 -13.47 -2.11
N MET A 194 -20.73 -13.37 -2.32
CA MET A 194 -19.98 -14.30 -3.18
C MET A 194 -20.15 -15.74 -2.71
N ALA A 195 -20.11 -16.02 -1.40
CA ALA A 195 -20.29 -17.37 -0.85
C ALA A 195 -21.72 -17.94 -0.99
N SER A 196 -22.74 -17.08 -0.89
CA SER A 196 -24.15 -17.48 -0.88
C SER A 196 -24.78 -17.49 -2.27
N GLU A 197 -24.32 -16.62 -3.18
CA GLU A 197 -24.93 -16.39 -4.49
C GLU A 197 -23.92 -16.50 -5.65
N VAL A 198 -23.02 -17.48 -5.62
CA VAL A 198 -21.97 -17.69 -6.66
C VAL A 198 -22.51 -17.59 -8.09
N GLU A 199 -23.74 -18.04 -8.32
CA GLU A 199 -24.39 -18.10 -9.64
C GLU A 199 -25.07 -16.77 -10.05
N ASN A 200 -25.39 -15.87 -9.10
CA ASN A 200 -26.05 -14.58 -9.36
C ASN A 200 -25.04 -13.47 -9.70
N ARG A 201 -24.58 -13.50 -10.96
CA ARG A 201 -23.52 -12.63 -11.47
C ARG A 201 -23.79 -11.13 -11.32
N ASN A 202 -25.05 -10.70 -11.41
CA ASN A 202 -25.41 -9.29 -11.34
C ASN A 202 -25.37 -8.75 -9.91
N SER A 203 -25.74 -9.58 -8.93
CA SER A 203 -25.69 -9.21 -7.50
C SER A 203 -24.25 -9.00 -7.05
N VAL A 204 -23.41 -10.02 -7.26
CA VAL A 204 -21.98 -9.97 -6.91
C VAL A 204 -21.27 -8.79 -7.58
N ARG A 205 -21.51 -8.57 -8.89
CA ARG A 205 -20.89 -7.47 -9.62
C ARG A 205 -21.20 -6.10 -9.01
N ARG A 206 -22.47 -5.82 -8.68
CA ARG A 206 -22.85 -4.53 -8.08
C ARG A 206 -22.12 -4.29 -6.75
N ARG A 207 -21.97 -5.34 -5.94
CA ARG A 207 -21.24 -5.27 -4.67
C ARG A 207 -19.76 -4.98 -4.88
N MET A 208 -19.13 -5.65 -5.84
CA MET A 208 -17.73 -5.36 -6.22
C MET A 208 -17.56 -3.93 -6.74
N ASP A 209 -18.52 -3.41 -7.51
CA ASP A 209 -18.46 -2.03 -8.01
C ASP A 209 -18.56 -1.00 -6.87
N SER A 210 -19.37 -1.27 -5.83
CA SER A 210 -19.40 -0.47 -4.60
C SER A 210 -18.04 -0.46 -3.88
N VAL A 211 -17.39 -1.63 -3.75
CA VAL A 211 -16.06 -1.73 -3.14
C VAL A 211 -15.01 -0.96 -3.93
N LYS A 212 -15.02 -1.07 -5.26
CA LYS A 212 -14.10 -0.32 -6.13
C LYS A 212 -14.24 1.19 -5.97
N TRP A 213 -15.47 1.68 -5.86
CA TRP A 213 -15.73 3.10 -5.62
C TRP A 213 -15.17 3.54 -4.27
N GLY A 214 -15.45 2.78 -3.21
CA GLY A 214 -14.97 3.07 -1.86
C GLY A 214 -13.44 3.07 -1.78
N ARG A 215 -12.79 2.07 -2.39
CA ARG A 215 -11.32 2.00 -2.55
C ARG A 215 -10.79 3.26 -3.23
N SER A 216 -11.37 3.65 -4.37
CA SER A 216 -10.93 4.83 -5.12
C SER A 216 -11.08 6.13 -4.32
N ALA A 217 -12.11 6.25 -3.48
CA ALA A 217 -12.32 7.39 -2.61
C ALA A 217 -11.30 7.42 -1.47
N ALA A 218 -11.06 6.28 -0.80
CA ALA A 218 -10.06 6.16 0.25
C ALA A 218 -8.65 6.52 -0.25
N GLU A 219 -8.23 5.97 -1.39
CA GLU A 219 -6.93 6.26 -2.03
C GLU A 219 -6.76 7.75 -2.32
N ARG A 220 -7.79 8.38 -2.91
CA ARG A 220 -7.76 9.82 -3.20
C ARG A 220 -7.48 10.65 -1.96
N HIS A 221 -8.17 10.36 -0.87
CA HIS A 221 -8.03 11.11 0.38
C HIS A 221 -6.70 10.81 1.09
N LEU A 222 -6.16 9.59 0.98
CA LEU A 222 -4.80 9.30 1.44
C LEU A 222 -3.76 10.11 0.67
N SER A 223 -3.85 10.18 -0.65
CA SER A 223 -2.93 10.97 -1.47
C SER A 223 -3.03 12.46 -1.15
N LEU A 224 -4.25 12.98 -0.95
CA LEU A 224 -4.46 14.37 -0.53
C LEU A 224 -3.90 14.65 0.86
N ALA A 225 -4.12 13.76 1.83
CA ALA A 225 -3.56 13.90 3.18
C ALA A 225 -2.03 13.99 3.15
N PHE A 226 -1.40 13.10 2.39
CA PHE A 226 0.05 13.12 2.24
C PHE A 226 0.53 14.40 1.56
N ARG A 227 -0.10 14.84 0.47
CA ARG A 227 0.25 16.08 -0.23
C ARG A 227 0.12 17.32 0.66
N GLU A 228 -0.99 17.44 1.39
CA GLU A 228 -1.29 18.59 2.25
C GLU A 228 -0.36 18.68 3.48
N SER A 229 0.32 17.59 3.83
CA SER A 229 1.35 17.62 4.89
C SER A 229 2.58 18.42 4.48
N GLY A 230 2.72 18.77 3.19
CA GLY A 230 3.93 19.40 2.65
C GLY A 230 5.11 18.42 2.55
N MET A 231 4.92 17.15 2.90
CA MET A 231 5.83 16.08 2.53
C MET A 231 5.70 15.85 1.02
N VAL A 232 6.79 16.11 0.31
CA VAL A 232 6.81 16.10 -1.14
C VAL A 232 7.08 14.68 -1.65
N MET A 233 6.07 14.09 -2.30
CA MET A 233 6.25 13.16 -3.41
C MET A 233 6.19 14.02 -4.69
N GLU A 234 7.32 14.59 -5.13
CA GLU A 234 7.33 15.36 -6.37
C GLU A 234 7.36 14.37 -7.53
N ARG A 235 6.26 14.30 -8.28
CA ARG A 235 6.30 13.82 -9.66
C ARG A 235 7.11 14.82 -10.48
N SER A 236 8.40 14.58 -10.62
CA SER A 236 9.15 14.91 -11.84
C SER A 236 8.57 13.95 -12.91
N PHE A 237 8.12 14.29 -14.12
CA PHE A 237 8.48 15.33 -15.07
C PHE A 237 7.28 15.70 -15.98
N LEU A 238 7.23 16.98 -16.38
CA LEU A 238 7.15 17.34 -17.80
C LEU A 238 8.39 18.17 -18.13
#